data_AF-A0A4U6UYD7-F1
#
_entry.id   AF-A0A4U6UYD7-F1
#
_cell.length_a   1.000
_cell.length_b   1.000
_cell.length_c   1.000
_cell.angle_alpha   90.00
_cell.angle_beta   90.00
_cell.angle_gamma   90.00
#
_symmetry.space_group_name_H-M   'P 1'
#
loop_
_entity.id
_entity.type
_entity.pdbx_description
1 polymer ?
#
loop_
_entity_poly.entity_id
_entity_poly.type
_entity_poly.pdbx_seq_one_letter_code
_entity_poly.pdbx_strand_id
1 'polypeptide(L)'
;MLAGTAPLVGFNGSPGYFISATGIAVEQSLAGNPGTLVVGLSTTAPYTALRPDVYDPFMKAFDQAATGSNFPWMTRVASVAPFERCYDSTKLPPTRLGYAVPQIEFVLKSGSNYSVVGGNSMVQVNVNTACLGFVKASGQAPAAIIGGFQMENRLLVLDAEKKTLGFTTFLNGVGLSCSNFNFTLAA
;
A
#
# COMPACT_ATOMS: atom_id res chain seq x y z
N MET A 1 -12.76 -14.16 -6.06
CA MET A 1 -11.50 -14.88 -6.35
C MET A 1 -10.36 -14.12 -5.68
N LEU A 2 -9.46 -14.81 -4.98
CA LEU A 2 -8.26 -14.19 -4.40
C LEU A 2 -7.33 -13.74 -5.54
N ALA A 3 -6.65 -12.61 -5.35
CA ALA A 3 -5.60 -12.15 -6.26
C ALA A 3 -4.23 -12.73 -5.90
N GLY A 4 -4.06 -13.16 -4.65
CA GLY A 4 -2.82 -13.81 -4.23
C GLY A 4 -2.93 -14.40 -2.84
N THR A 5 -1.90 -15.18 -2.50
CA THR A 5 -1.69 -15.72 -1.16
C THR A 5 -0.23 -15.55 -0.75
N ALA A 6 0.01 -15.52 0.56
CA ALA A 6 1.35 -15.48 1.13
C ALA A 6 1.41 -16.28 2.44
N PRO A 7 2.47 -17.05 2.69
CA PRO A 7 2.69 -17.66 4.00
C PRO A 7 2.84 -16.58 5.08
N LEU A 8 2.20 -16.82 6.22
CA LEU A 8 2.44 -16.04 7.43
C LEU A 8 3.78 -16.44 8.04
N VAL A 9 4.58 -15.45 8.40
CA VAL A 9 5.90 -15.61 9.03
C VAL A 9 5.92 -14.95 10.40
N GLY A 10 6.87 -15.36 11.25
CA GLY A 10 7.12 -14.70 12.53
C GLY A 10 8.04 -13.50 12.39
N PHE A 11 7.99 -12.58 13.35
CA PHE A 11 8.90 -11.44 13.45
C PHE A 11 9.26 -11.16 14.90
N ASN A 12 10.50 -11.45 15.32
CA ASN A 12 11.04 -11.13 16.65
C ASN A 12 10.12 -11.50 17.83
N GLY A 13 9.43 -12.63 17.77
CA GLY A 13 8.49 -13.07 18.82
C GLY A 13 7.19 -12.24 18.92
N SER A 14 6.96 -11.31 17.98
CA SER A 14 5.73 -10.53 17.90
C SER A 14 4.52 -11.43 17.59
N PRO A 15 3.37 -11.23 18.24
CA PRO A 15 2.13 -11.97 17.96
C PRO A 15 1.40 -11.47 16.70
N GLY A 16 1.95 -10.49 15.97
CA GLY A 16 1.32 -9.91 14.78
C GLY A 16 1.31 -10.85 13.56
N TYR A 17 0.63 -10.39 12.51
CA TYR A 17 0.59 -11.08 11.21
C TYR A 17 1.63 -10.46 10.27
N PHE A 18 2.56 -11.29 9.80
CA PHE A 18 3.62 -10.86 8.90
C PHE A 18 3.68 -11.76 7.68
N ILE A 19 4.11 -11.18 6.55
CA ILE A 19 4.40 -11.88 5.30
C ILE A 19 5.80 -11.51 4.83
N SER A 20 6.31 -12.21 3.82
CA SER A 20 7.61 -11.92 3.21
C SER A 20 7.47 -11.32 1.82
N ALA A 21 8.25 -10.28 1.53
CA ALA A 21 8.40 -9.66 0.22
C ALA A 21 9.87 -9.67 -0.23
N THR A 22 10.13 -9.64 -1.53
CA THR A 22 11.46 -9.45 -2.11
C THR A 22 11.78 -7.98 -2.37
N GLY A 23 10.77 -7.11 -2.30
CA GLY A 23 10.93 -5.67 -2.42
C GLY A 23 9.61 -4.94 -2.62
N ILE A 24 9.71 -3.64 -2.84
CA ILE A 24 8.60 -2.79 -3.27
C ILE A 24 8.93 -2.31 -4.68
N ALA A 25 8.03 -2.51 -5.63
CA ALA A 25 8.17 -2.02 -6.99
C ALA A 25 7.32 -0.75 -7.20
N VAL A 26 7.84 0.17 -8.02
CA VAL A 26 7.11 1.30 -8.57
C VAL A 26 7.16 1.18 -10.08
N GLU A 27 6.02 1.18 -10.76
CA GLU A 27 5.94 0.95 -12.21
C GLU A 27 6.74 -0.29 -12.63
N GLN A 28 6.52 -1.42 -11.94
CA GLN A 28 7.17 -2.73 -12.15
C GLN A 28 8.69 -2.78 -11.89
N SER A 29 9.30 -1.65 -11.50
CA SER A 29 10.73 -1.57 -11.19
C SER A 29 10.97 -1.61 -9.69
N LEU A 30 11.79 -2.54 -9.21
CA LEU A 30 12.13 -2.65 -7.78
C LEU A 30 12.84 -1.38 -7.28
N ALA A 31 12.34 -0.85 -6.16
CA ALA A 31 12.94 0.27 -5.47
C ALA A 31 14.10 -0.20 -4.59
N GLY A 32 15.33 0.03 -5.05
CA GLY A 32 16.55 -0.38 -4.35
C GLY A 32 16.77 -1.90 -4.38
N ASN A 33 17.60 -2.40 -3.47
CA ASN A 33 17.89 -3.83 -3.33
C ASN A 33 17.82 -4.24 -1.86
N PRO A 34 16.62 -4.36 -1.29
CA PRO A 34 16.47 -4.47 0.16
C PRO A 34 16.64 -5.90 0.70
N GLY A 35 16.83 -6.89 -0.18
CA GLY A 35 16.80 -8.30 0.19
C GLY A 35 15.39 -8.74 0.62
N THR A 36 15.30 -9.80 1.43
CA THR A 36 14.00 -10.26 1.94
C THR A 36 13.46 -9.28 2.99
N LEU A 37 12.26 -8.78 2.76
CA LEU A 37 11.52 -7.91 3.65
C LEU A 37 10.49 -8.69 4.44
N VAL A 38 10.44 -8.45 5.75
CA VAL A 38 9.29 -8.82 6.57
C VAL A 38 8.30 -7.66 6.55
N VAL A 39 7.05 -7.95 6.20
CA VAL A 39 5.97 -6.97 6.05
C VAL A 39 4.86 -7.32 7.04
N GLY A 40 4.60 -6.43 7.99
CA GLY A 40 3.49 -6.58 8.94
C GLY A 40 2.18 -6.02 8.40
N LEU A 41 1.06 -6.54 8.89
CA LEU A 41 -0.27 -5.94 8.72
C LEU A 41 -0.70 -5.26 10.02
N SER A 42 -1.19 -4.02 9.96
CA SER A 42 -1.66 -3.31 11.15
C SER A 42 -2.89 -2.45 10.87
N THR A 43 -3.94 -2.64 11.68
CA THR A 43 -5.13 -1.79 11.70
C THR A 43 -5.02 -0.62 12.67
N THR A 44 -3.99 -0.58 13.52
CA THR A 44 -3.71 0.56 14.42
C THR A 44 -2.78 1.58 13.80
N ALA A 45 -2.03 1.20 12.76
CA ALA A 45 -1.31 2.13 11.91
C ALA A 45 -2.25 2.60 10.78
N PRO A 46 -2.54 3.91 10.65
CA PRO A 46 -3.48 4.39 9.63
C PRO A 46 -2.90 4.27 8.21
N TYR A 47 -1.59 4.43 8.05
CA TYR A 47 -0.89 4.43 6.77
C TYR A 47 0.28 3.46 6.79
N THR A 48 0.75 3.07 5.62
CA THR A 48 1.93 2.22 5.49
C THR A 48 3.15 2.93 6.06
N ALA A 49 3.85 2.28 6.99
CA ALA A 49 5.10 2.74 7.55
C ALA A 49 6.27 1.89 7.02
N LEU A 50 7.30 2.52 6.49
CA LEU A 50 8.49 1.83 5.96
C LEU A 50 9.71 2.18 6.79
N ARG A 51 10.54 1.17 7.10
CA ARG A 51 11.84 1.39 7.74
C ARG A 51 12.71 2.30 6.85
N PRO A 52 13.57 3.19 7.40
CA PRO A 52 14.29 4.18 6.59
C PRO A 52 15.04 3.63 5.36
N ASP A 53 15.69 2.48 5.47
CA ASP A 53 16.40 1.79 4.39
C ASP A 53 15.49 1.30 3.24
N VAL A 54 14.19 1.17 3.49
CA VAL A 54 13.16 0.85 2.48
C VAL A 54 12.42 2.12 2.03
N TYR A 55 12.15 3.04 2.96
CA TYR A 55 11.44 4.30 2.69
C TYR A 55 12.19 5.16 1.68
N ASP A 56 13.46 5.47 1.94
CA ASP A 56 14.22 6.42 1.11
C ASP A 56 14.34 5.97 -0.36
N PRO A 57 14.72 4.70 -0.70
CA PRO A 57 14.73 4.26 -2.09
C PRO A 57 13.33 4.18 -2.71
N PHE A 58 12.31 3.80 -1.94
CA PHE A 58 10.91 3.80 -2.41
C PHE A 58 10.44 5.20 -2.81
N MET A 59 10.66 6.20 -1.95
CA MET A 59 10.27 7.58 -2.22
C MET A 59 11.01 8.13 -3.44
N LYS A 60 12.30 7.80 -3.60
CA LYS A 60 13.09 8.18 -4.79
C LYS A 60 12.52 7.55 -6.06
N ALA A 61 12.18 6.25 -6.04
CA ALA A 61 11.60 5.57 -7.19
C ALA A 61 10.23 6.15 -7.56
N PHE A 62 9.40 6.48 -6.56
CA PHE A 62 8.12 7.14 -6.78
C PHE A 62 8.28 8.54 -7.39
N ASP A 63 9.20 9.37 -6.89
CA ASP A 63 9.48 10.69 -7.45
C ASP A 63 9.96 10.61 -8.91
N GLN A 64 10.80 9.62 -9.24
CA GLN A 64 11.27 9.38 -10.60
C GLN A 64 10.12 8.98 -11.54
N ALA A 65 9.26 8.06 -11.12
CA ALA A 65 8.09 7.67 -11.91
C ALA A 65 7.12 8.84 -12.08
N ALA A 66 6.83 9.57 -10.99
CA ALA A 66 5.91 10.71 -10.97
C ALA A 66 6.34 11.88 -11.87
N THR A 67 7.65 12.03 -12.14
CA THR A 67 8.17 13.07 -13.03
C THR A 67 8.38 12.60 -14.47
N GLY A 68 8.12 11.31 -14.74
CA GLY A 68 8.24 10.72 -16.07
C GLY A 68 7.08 11.10 -17.01
N SER A 69 7.29 10.86 -18.30
CA SER A 69 6.32 11.18 -19.37
C SER A 69 5.00 10.41 -19.27
N ASN A 70 4.93 9.35 -18.47
CA ASN A 70 3.72 8.56 -18.24
C ASN A 70 2.73 9.26 -17.28
N PHE A 71 3.22 10.21 -16.47
CA PHE A 71 2.42 10.91 -15.46
C PHE A 71 2.54 12.43 -15.56
N PRO A 72 2.32 13.05 -16.74
CA PRO A 72 2.56 14.47 -16.97
C PRO A 72 1.68 15.41 -16.13
N TRP A 73 0.62 14.88 -15.51
CA TRP A 73 -0.31 15.62 -14.63
C TRP A 73 0.17 15.72 -13.17
N MET A 74 1.16 14.93 -12.75
CA MET A 74 1.66 14.93 -11.37
C MET A 74 2.37 16.25 -11.05
N THR A 75 1.65 17.17 -10.39
CA THR A 75 2.22 18.45 -9.92
C THR A 75 2.46 18.38 -8.42
N ARG A 76 3.74 18.41 -7.99
CA ARG A 76 4.10 18.42 -6.56
C ARG A 76 3.68 19.73 -5.90
N VAL A 77 3.09 19.66 -4.71
CA VAL A 77 2.72 20.81 -3.87
C VAL A 77 3.40 20.73 -2.51
N ALA A 78 3.16 21.71 -1.64
CA ALA A 78 3.66 21.70 -0.27
C ALA A 78 3.23 20.42 0.46
N SER A 79 4.17 19.81 1.17
CA SER A 79 3.94 18.62 1.98
C SER A 79 2.97 18.94 3.14
N VAL A 80 2.08 18.00 3.44
CA VAL A 80 1.15 18.09 4.56
C VAL A 80 1.49 16.96 5.53
N ALA A 81 1.91 17.31 6.75
CA ALA A 81 2.28 16.32 7.76
C ALA A 81 1.14 15.31 7.98
N PRO A 82 1.45 14.01 8.14
CA PRO A 82 2.78 13.41 8.25
C PRO A 82 3.44 13.04 6.91
N PHE A 83 2.86 13.45 5.77
CA PHE A 83 3.31 13.01 4.44
C PHE A 83 4.37 13.94 3.83
N GLU A 84 5.35 13.35 3.15
CA GLU A 84 6.43 14.10 2.51
C GLU A 84 6.20 14.38 1.01
N ARG A 85 5.28 13.65 0.36
CA ARG A 85 4.95 13.81 -1.08
C ARG A 85 3.48 14.08 -1.23
N CYS A 86 3.15 15.30 -1.64
CA CYS A 86 1.80 15.74 -1.90
C CYS A 86 1.74 16.35 -3.29
N TYR A 87 0.58 16.20 -3.92
CA TYR A 87 0.32 16.59 -5.29
C TYR A 87 -1.00 17.35 -5.39
N ASP A 88 -1.10 18.21 -6.39
CA ASP A 88 -2.33 18.92 -6.73
C ASP A 88 -3.40 17.92 -7.19
N SER A 89 -4.36 17.63 -6.33
CA SER A 89 -5.39 16.62 -6.60
C SER A 89 -6.35 17.03 -7.71
N THR A 90 -6.42 18.33 -8.03
CA THR A 90 -7.29 18.83 -9.12
C THR A 90 -6.77 18.43 -10.50
N LYS A 91 -5.49 18.08 -10.58
CA LYS A 91 -4.84 17.63 -11.83
C LYS A 91 -4.77 16.12 -11.96
N LEU A 92 -4.91 15.37 -10.86
CA LEU A 92 -4.85 13.91 -10.87
C LEU A 92 -6.13 13.33 -11.50
N PRO A 93 -6.04 12.66 -12.66
CA PRO A 93 -7.21 12.08 -13.30
C PRO A 93 -7.84 10.99 -12.41
N PRO A 94 -9.15 10.98 -12.21
CA PRO A 94 -9.83 9.89 -11.52
C PRO A 94 -9.90 8.65 -12.41
N THR A 95 -9.74 7.48 -11.80
CA THR A 95 -9.93 6.17 -12.44
C THR A 95 -10.77 5.27 -11.54
N ARG A 96 -11.18 4.10 -12.05
CA ARG A 96 -11.84 3.08 -11.23
C ARG A 96 -10.98 2.61 -10.04
N LEU A 97 -9.66 2.74 -10.16
CA LEU A 97 -8.68 2.35 -9.15
C LEU A 97 -8.24 3.52 -8.25
N GLY A 98 -8.94 4.67 -8.30
CA GLY A 98 -8.55 5.91 -7.64
C GLY A 98 -7.75 6.84 -8.55
N TYR A 99 -6.91 7.72 -8.00
CA TYR A 99 -6.11 8.64 -8.81
C TYR A 99 -5.17 7.89 -9.77
N ALA A 100 -5.02 8.39 -11.00
CA ALA A 100 -4.01 7.91 -11.94
C ALA A 100 -2.62 8.36 -11.47
N VAL A 101 -1.92 7.48 -10.77
CA VAL A 101 -0.57 7.71 -10.19
C VAL A 101 0.29 6.46 -10.43
N PRO A 102 1.62 6.53 -10.22
CA PRO A 102 2.48 5.35 -10.31
C PRO A 102 1.94 4.18 -9.48
N GLN A 103 1.83 3.01 -10.11
CA GLN A 103 1.45 1.76 -9.49
C GLN A 103 2.56 1.31 -8.53
N ILE A 104 2.15 0.92 -7.32
CA ILE A 104 3.04 0.43 -6.28
C ILE A 104 2.69 -1.03 -5.99
N GLU A 105 3.70 -1.87 -5.82
CA GLU A 105 3.50 -3.29 -5.52
C GLU A 105 4.47 -3.76 -4.44
N PHE A 106 3.96 -4.44 -3.42
CA PHE A 106 4.82 -5.33 -2.62
C PHE A 106 4.97 -6.63 -3.39
N VAL A 107 6.19 -6.89 -3.86
CA VAL A 107 6.51 -8.12 -4.60
C VAL A 107 6.71 -9.23 -3.58
N LEU A 108 5.72 -10.11 -3.43
CA LEU A 108 5.75 -11.10 -2.35
C LEU A 108 6.67 -12.26 -2.71
N LYS A 109 7.31 -12.83 -1.69
CA LYS A 109 8.18 -14.02 -1.86
C LYS A 109 7.41 -15.25 -2.38
N SER A 110 6.09 -15.28 -2.21
CA SER A 110 5.21 -16.34 -2.74
C SER A 110 4.99 -16.25 -4.26
N GLY A 111 5.46 -15.19 -4.93
CA GLY A 111 5.27 -14.96 -6.36
C GLY A 111 3.99 -14.18 -6.71
N SER A 112 3.14 -13.87 -5.73
CA SER A 112 2.02 -12.93 -5.89
C SER A 112 2.47 -11.48 -5.61
N ASN A 113 1.78 -10.50 -6.19
CA ASN A 113 1.99 -9.08 -5.87
C ASN A 113 0.82 -8.55 -5.04
N TYR A 114 1.12 -7.84 -3.96
CA TYR A 114 0.12 -7.05 -3.25
C TYR A 114 0.16 -5.63 -3.80
N SER A 115 -0.77 -5.31 -4.70
CA SER A 115 -0.85 -4.02 -5.37
C SER A 115 -1.41 -2.93 -4.45
N VAL A 116 -0.87 -1.73 -4.55
CA VAL A 116 -1.36 -0.52 -3.92
C VAL A 116 -1.64 0.48 -5.04
N VAL A 117 -2.92 0.63 -5.36
CA VAL A 117 -3.42 1.49 -6.44
C VAL A 117 -3.74 2.89 -5.92
N GLY A 118 -4.05 3.84 -6.81
CA GLY A 118 -4.38 5.23 -6.45
C GLY A 118 -5.33 5.40 -5.27
N GLY A 119 -6.35 4.54 -5.18
CA GLY A 119 -7.37 4.57 -4.13
C GLY A 119 -6.87 4.15 -2.74
N ASN A 120 -5.71 3.49 -2.66
CA ASN A 120 -5.05 3.09 -1.41
C ASN A 120 -3.61 3.63 -1.30
N SER A 121 -3.11 4.38 -2.28
CA SER A 121 -1.80 5.04 -2.24
C SER A 121 -1.92 6.54 -1.99
N MET A 122 -3.00 7.19 -2.44
CA MET A 122 -3.15 8.64 -2.38
C MET A 122 -4.23 9.05 -1.38
N VAL A 123 -3.81 9.68 -0.29
CA VAL A 123 -4.67 10.20 0.78
C VAL A 123 -5.14 11.60 0.40
N GLN A 124 -6.45 11.79 0.21
CA GLN A 124 -7.02 13.12 0.02
C GLN A 124 -7.01 13.87 1.36
N VAL A 125 -6.14 14.88 1.50
CA VAL A 125 -5.96 15.60 2.78
C VAL A 125 -6.76 16.90 2.85
N ASN A 126 -7.12 17.48 1.70
CA ASN A 126 -8.04 18.62 1.59
C ASN A 126 -8.62 18.68 0.16
N VAL A 127 -9.31 19.75 -0.25
CA VAL A 127 -9.98 19.83 -1.56
C VAL A 127 -9.00 19.76 -2.75
N ASN A 128 -7.78 20.26 -2.59
CA ASN A 128 -6.82 20.46 -3.70
C ASN A 128 -5.52 19.65 -3.52
N THR A 129 -5.42 18.80 -2.49
CA THR A 129 -4.18 18.10 -2.18
C THR A 129 -4.43 16.63 -1.87
N ALA A 130 -3.71 15.77 -2.58
CA ALA A 130 -3.58 14.35 -2.30
C ALA A 130 -2.13 14.02 -1.96
N CYS A 131 -1.89 13.26 -0.91
CA CYS A 131 -0.55 12.88 -0.46
C CYS A 131 -0.32 11.39 -0.58
N LEU A 132 0.92 11.00 -0.92
CA LEU A 132 1.33 9.60 -0.91
C LEU A 132 1.27 9.09 0.54
N GLY A 133 0.40 8.12 0.79
CA GLY A 133 0.06 7.52 2.09
C GLY A 133 1.13 6.57 2.64
N PHE A 134 2.39 6.97 2.56
CA PHE A 134 3.55 6.23 3.05
C PHE A 134 4.37 7.14 3.96
N VAL A 135 4.69 6.63 5.15
CA VAL A 135 5.44 7.37 6.18
C VAL A 135 6.70 6.61 6.58
N LYS A 136 7.69 7.34 7.10
CA LYS A 136 8.90 6.75 7.67
C LYS A 136 8.58 6.13 9.03
N ALA A 137 8.90 4.85 9.20
CA ALA A 137 8.76 4.15 10.46
C ALA A 137 9.80 4.63 11.47
N SER A 138 9.44 4.58 12.76
CA SER A 138 10.35 4.85 13.87
C SER A 138 10.58 3.58 14.70
N GLY A 139 11.72 3.52 15.38
CA GLY A 139 12.06 2.40 16.27
C GLY A 139 12.37 1.09 15.56
N GLN A 140 12.32 -0.01 16.32
CA GLN A 140 12.54 -1.36 15.80
C GLN A 140 11.26 -1.90 15.13
N ALA A 141 11.02 -1.44 13.91
CA ALA A 141 9.91 -1.90 13.07
C ALA A 141 10.36 -3.02 12.10
N PRO A 142 9.44 -3.87 11.61
CA PRO A 142 9.69 -4.66 10.40
C PRO A 142 10.00 -3.72 9.21
N ALA A 143 10.46 -4.29 8.10
CA ALA A 143 10.83 -3.49 6.92
C ALA A 143 9.66 -2.64 6.40
N ALA A 144 8.44 -3.17 6.49
CA ALA A 144 7.22 -2.45 6.20
C ALA A 144 6.10 -2.87 7.14
N ILE A 145 5.17 -1.95 7.41
CA ILE A 145 3.87 -2.21 8.04
C ILE A 145 2.83 -1.68 7.06
N ILE A 146 1.99 -2.54 6.50
CA ILE A 146 0.83 -2.13 5.69
C ILE A 146 -0.27 -1.67 6.64
N GLY A 147 -0.64 -0.40 6.52
CA GLY A 147 -1.62 0.26 7.38
C GLY A 147 -3.07 0.07 6.92
N GLY A 148 -4.00 0.56 7.73
CA GLY A 148 -5.44 0.50 7.51
C GLY A 148 -5.85 1.05 6.13
N PHE A 149 -5.39 2.24 5.77
CA PHE A 149 -5.71 2.87 4.48
C PHE A 149 -5.30 1.99 3.30
N GLN A 150 -4.17 1.29 3.39
CA GLN A 150 -3.76 0.35 2.36
C GLN A 150 -4.61 -0.92 2.35
N MET A 151 -5.20 -1.34 3.47
CA MET A 151 -6.05 -2.53 3.53
C MET A 151 -7.52 -2.25 3.16
N GLU A 152 -7.95 -0.99 3.09
CA GLU A 152 -9.32 -0.62 2.72
C GLU A 152 -9.74 -1.16 1.35
N ASN A 153 -11.02 -1.55 1.24
CA ASN A 153 -11.62 -2.13 0.04
C ASN A 153 -10.84 -3.32 -0.53
N ARG A 154 -10.31 -4.14 0.38
CA ARG A 154 -9.68 -5.42 0.07
C ARG A 154 -10.05 -6.44 1.13
N LEU A 155 -10.50 -7.61 0.66
CA LEU A 155 -10.77 -8.72 1.57
C LEU A 155 -9.44 -9.41 1.88
N LEU A 156 -9.12 -9.47 3.18
CA LEU A 156 -7.98 -10.20 3.72
C LEU A 156 -8.49 -11.44 4.46
N VAL A 157 -7.93 -12.60 4.13
CA VAL A 157 -8.27 -13.88 4.75
C VAL A 157 -7.07 -14.35 5.54
N LEU A 158 -7.14 -14.21 6.86
CA LEU A 158 -6.11 -14.70 7.78
C LEU A 158 -6.47 -16.11 8.22
N ASP A 159 -5.81 -17.10 7.63
CA ASP A 159 -5.95 -18.50 8.01
C ASP A 159 -4.83 -18.85 8.99
N ALA A 160 -5.15 -18.87 10.28
CA ALA A 160 -4.18 -19.16 11.34
C ALA A 160 -3.75 -20.63 11.37
N GLU A 161 -4.65 -21.55 10.99
CA GLU A 161 -4.36 -22.99 10.96
C GLU A 161 -3.38 -23.33 9.84
N LYS A 162 -3.64 -22.82 8.64
CA LYS A 162 -2.76 -23.01 7.47
C LYS A 162 -1.57 -22.06 7.49
N LYS A 163 -1.56 -21.07 8.38
CA LYS A 163 -0.56 -19.99 8.45
C LYS A 163 -0.43 -19.27 7.10
N THR A 164 -1.55 -18.83 6.55
CA THR A 164 -1.58 -18.13 5.26
C THR A 164 -2.42 -16.87 5.31
N LEU A 165 -1.95 -15.84 4.60
CA LEU A 165 -2.74 -14.68 4.21
C LEU A 165 -3.25 -14.90 2.77
N GLY A 166 -4.56 -14.85 2.57
CA GLY A 166 -5.17 -14.62 1.27
C GLY A 166 -5.59 -13.16 1.12
N PHE A 167 -5.51 -12.62 -0.08
CA PHE A 167 -6.01 -11.27 -0.36
C PHE A 167 -6.64 -11.17 -1.74
N THR A 168 -7.66 -10.33 -1.87
CA THR A 168 -8.25 -9.97 -3.16
C THR A 168 -7.46 -8.86 -3.84
N THR A 169 -7.81 -8.59 -5.10
CA THR A 169 -7.48 -7.29 -5.72
C THR A 169 -8.24 -6.17 -5.00
N PHE A 170 -7.94 -4.92 -5.35
CA PHE A 170 -8.75 -3.78 -4.91
C PHE A 170 -10.18 -3.92 -5.42
N LEU A 171 -11.15 -4.01 -4.51
CA LEU A 171 -12.53 -4.40 -4.82
C LEU A 171 -13.20 -3.42 -5.79
N ASN A 172 -12.89 -2.11 -5.71
CA ASN A 172 -13.51 -1.12 -6.60
C ASN A 172 -13.16 -1.40 -8.07
N GLY A 173 -11.99 -2.01 -8.33
CA GLY A 173 -11.57 -2.46 -9.66
C GLY A 173 -12.50 -3.49 -10.30
N VAL A 174 -13.29 -4.21 -9.48
CA VAL A 174 -14.34 -5.14 -9.93
C VAL A 174 -15.76 -4.67 -9.58
N GLY A 175 -15.90 -3.42 -9.14
CA GLY A 175 -17.22 -2.80 -8.90
C GLY A 175 -17.83 -3.19 -7.56
N LEU A 176 -17.00 -3.63 -6.62
CA LEU A 176 -17.37 -3.96 -5.25
C LEU A 176 -16.64 -3.03 -4.28
N SER A 177 -17.13 -2.93 -3.06
CA SER A 177 -16.54 -2.21 -1.94
C SER A 177 -16.79 -3.01 -0.67
N CYS A 178 -15.93 -2.87 0.34
CA CYS A 178 -16.21 -3.47 1.65
C CYS A 178 -17.53 -2.94 2.24
N SER A 179 -17.91 -1.70 1.93
CA SER A 179 -19.18 -1.10 2.37
C SER A 179 -20.42 -1.63 1.65
N ASN A 180 -20.27 -2.45 0.60
CA ASN A 180 -21.43 -3.07 -0.06
C ASN A 180 -22.00 -4.27 0.72
N PHE A 181 -21.36 -4.69 1.81
CA PHE A 181 -21.89 -5.76 2.65
C PHE A 181 -23.19 -5.32 3.32
N ASN A 182 -24.22 -6.18 3.28
CA ASN A 182 -25.48 -5.90 3.95
C ASN A 182 -25.38 -6.22 5.45
N PHE A 183 -25.31 -5.17 6.28
CA PHE A 183 -25.21 -5.27 7.74
C PHE A 183 -26.56 -5.34 8.46
N THR A 184 -27.70 -5.52 7.76
CA THR A 184 -28.99 -5.68 8.45
C THR A 184 -28.95 -6.89 9.37
N LEU A 185 -29.00 -6.64 10.68
CA LEU A 185 -29.17 -7.66 11.69
C LEU A 185 -30.57 -8.26 11.53
N ALA A 186 -30.69 -9.59 11.62
CA ALA A 186 -31.99 -10.22 11.80
C ALA A 186 -32.61 -9.65 13.08
N ALA A 187 -33.84 -9.17 12.99
CA ALA A 187 -34.61 -8.64 14.11
C ALA A 187 -34.85 -9.70 15.19
#